data_AF-A0A7H8IVR5-F1
#
_entry.id   AF-A0A7H8IVR5-F1
#
_cell.length_a   1.000
_cell.length_b   1.000
_cell.length_c   1.000
_cell.angle_alpha   90.00
_cell.angle_beta   90.00
_cell.angle_gamma   90.00
#
_symmetry.space_group_name_H-M   'P 1'
#
loop_
_entity.id
_entity.type
_entity.pdbx_description
1 polymer ?
#
loop_
_entity_poly.entity_id
_entity_poly.type
_entity_poly.pdbx_seq_one_letter_code
_entity_poly.pdbx_strand_id
1 'polypeptide(L)' 'MSGSATAFIVLGLFLLGGVVSFVKQGLPKGVIVLLGLGASMALVAGIMRLEVWN' A
#
# COMPACT_ATOMS: atom_id res chain seq x y z
N MET A 1 -3.01 12.84 -13.31
CA MET A 1 -2.81 11.59 -12.52
C MET A 1 -2.87 10.41 -13.48
N SER A 2 -1.78 9.66 -13.62
CA SER A 2 -1.71 8.54 -14.59
C SER A 2 -2.49 7.32 -14.09
N GLY A 3 -2.95 6.47 -15.02
CA GLY A 3 -3.67 5.23 -14.67
C GLY A 3 -2.83 4.30 -13.78
N SER A 4 -1.51 4.27 -13.97
CA SER A 4 -0.59 3.50 -13.12
C SER A 4 -0.44 4.11 -11.72
N ALA A 5 -0.40 5.45 -11.58
CA ALA A 5 -0.40 6.11 -10.28
C ALA A 5 -1.66 5.75 -9.48
N THR A 6 -2.84 5.83 -10.10
CA THR A 6 -4.11 5.45 -9.48
C THR A 6 -4.11 4.00 -9.03
N ALA A 7 -3.67 3.09 -9.90
CA ALA A 7 -3.62 1.66 -9.58
C ALA A 7 -2.75 1.37 -8.35
N PHE A 8 -1.55 1.94 -8.29
CA PHE A 8 -0.64 1.76 -7.16
C PHE A 8 -1.16 2.37 -5.86
N ILE A 9 -1.81 3.53 -5.91
CA ILE A 9 -2.39 4.16 -4.72
C ILE A 9 -3.56 3.33 -4.18
N VAL A 10 -4.51 2.93 -5.05
CA VAL A 10 -5.66 2.12 -4.66
C VAL A 10 -5.20 0.77 -4.09
N LEU A 11 -4.26 0.11 -4.75
CA LEU A 11 -3.66 -1.13 -4.26
C LEU A 11 -2.99 -0.93 -2.90
N GLY A 12 -2.19 0.12 -2.74
CA GLY A 12 -1.51 0.42 -1.49
C GLY A 12 -2.47 0.65 -0.32
N LEU A 13 -3.54 1.41 -0.54
CA LEU A 13 -4.60 1.63 0.46
C LEU A 13 -5.37 0.34 0.78
N PHE A 14 -5.65 -0.49 -0.23
CA PHE A 14 -6.27 -1.79 -0.02
C PHE A 14 -5.41 -2.71 0.84
N LEU A 15 -4.11 -2.81 0.54
CA LEU A 15 -3.16 -3.62 1.32
C LEU A 15 -3.01 -3.08 2.75
N LEU A 16 -3.03 -1.76 2.94
CA LEU A 16 -3.05 -1.13 4.27
C LEU A 16 -4.29 -1.56 5.08
N GLY A 17 -5.46 -1.60 4.44
CA GLY A 17 -6.67 -2.19 5.04
C GLY A 17 -6.47 -3.65 5.44
N GLY A 18 -5.77 -4.41 4.60
CA GLY A 18 -5.32 -5.77 4.89
C GLY A 18 -4.44 -5.87 6.14
N VAL A 19 -3.46 -4.96 6.32
CA VAL A 19 -2.61 -4.90 7.53
C VAL A 19 -3.47 -4.73 8.79
N VAL A 20 -4.38 -3.75 8.79
CA VAL A 20 -5.28 -3.49 9.93
C VAL A 20 -6.15 -4.71 10.23
N SER A 21 -6.65 -5.37 9.19
CA SER A 21 -7.43 -6.60 9.31
C SER A 21 -6.61 -7.74 9.92
N PHE A 22 -5.38 -7.95 9.44
CA PHE A 22 -4.51 -9.04 9.88
C PHE A 22 -4.05 -8.88 11.33
N VAL A 23 -3.81 -7.63 11.75
CA VAL A 23 -3.55 -7.29 13.16
C VAL A 23 -4.73 -7.69 14.04
N LYS A 24 -5.97 -7.34 13.64
CA LYS A 24 -7.18 -7.70 14.39
C LYS A 24 -7.44 -9.21 14.44
N GLN A 25 -7.01 -9.95 13.42
CA GLN A 25 -7.13 -11.41 13.36
C GLN A 25 -6.02 -12.16 14.10
N GLY A 26 -5.00 -11.46 14.62
CA GLY A 26 -3.90 -12.09 15.35
C GLY A 26 -2.95 -12.92 14.48
N LEU A 27 -2.83 -12.60 13.18
CA LEU A 27 -1.96 -13.34 12.27
C LEU A 27 -0.46 -13.18 12.62
N PRO A 28 0.42 -14.08 12.13
CA PRO A 28 1.85 -14.01 12.42
C PRO A 28 2.46 -12.67 12.03
N LYS A 29 3.26 -12.09 12.94
CA LYS A 29 3.85 -10.74 12.77
C LYS A 29 4.66 -10.61 11.47
N GLY A 30 5.35 -11.66 11.05
CA GLY A 30 6.12 -11.66 9.79
C GLY A 30 5.25 -11.39 8.57
N VAL A 31 4.05 -11.98 8.52
CA VAL A 31 3.09 -11.77 7.41
C VAL A 31 2.56 -10.35 7.43
N ILE A 32 2.25 -9.82 8.62
CA ILE A 32 1.76 -8.44 8.81
C ILE A 32 2.84 -7.44 8.34
N VAL A 33 4.10 -7.65 8.74
CA VAL A 33 5.22 -6.80 8.35
C VAL A 33 5.43 -6.85 6.83
N LEU A 34 5.41 -8.05 6.23
CA LEU A 34 5.55 -8.20 4.79
C LEU A 34 4.43 -7.46 4.03
N LEU A 35 3.18 -7.62 4.46
CA LEU A 35 2.04 -6.92 3.88
C LEU A 35 2.16 -5.41 4.02
N GLY A 36 2.61 -4.93 5.19
CA GLY A 36 2.87 -3.51 5.44
C GLY A 36 3.96 -2.93 4.56
N LEU A 37 5.04 -3.69 4.33
CA LEU A 37 6.08 -3.31 3.37
C LEU A 37 5.50 -3.21 1.96
N GLY A 38 4.74 -4.20 1.51
CA GLY A 38 4.08 -4.17 0.20
C GLY A 38 3.13 -2.97 0.03
N ALA A 39 2.33 -2.67 1.06
CA ALA A 39 1.45 -1.50 1.08
C ALA A 39 2.25 -0.19 0.97
N SER A 40 3.33 -0.05 1.73
CA SER A 40 4.20 1.13 1.70
C SER A 40 4.86 1.33 0.34
N MET A 41 5.37 0.25 -0.27
CA MET A 41 6.01 0.29 -1.59
C MET A 41 5.02 0.70 -2.67
N ALA A 42 3.80 0.16 -2.65
CA ALA A 42 2.74 0.53 -3.60
C ALA A 42 2.34 2.01 -3.45
N LEU A 43 2.14 2.50 -2.22
CA LEU A 43 1.80 3.91 -1.98
C LEU A 43 2.91 4.85 -2.43
N VAL A 44 4.17 4.58 -2.07
CA VAL A 44 5.32 5.40 -2.47
C VAL A 44 5.44 5.41 -4.00
N ALA A 45 5.32 4.25 -4.65
CA ALA A 45 5.37 4.15 -6.11
C ALA A 45 4.25 4.95 -6.80
N GLY A 46 3.05 4.96 -6.24
CA GLY A 46 1.93 5.75 -6.75
C GLY A 46 2.12 7.25 -6.54
N ILE A 47 2.55 7.66 -5.35
CA ILE A 47 2.82 9.07 -4.99
C ILE A 47 3.91 9.66 -5.89
N MET A 48 5.00 8.93 -6.12
CA MET A 48 6.11 9.38 -6.99
C MET A 48 5.69 9.59 -8.46
N ARG A 49 4.53 9.07 -8.87
CA ARG A 49 3.98 9.22 -10.23
C ARG A 49 2.90 10.29 -10.35
N LEU A 50 2.66 11.07 -9.28
CA LEU A 50 1.77 12.23 -9.34
C LEU A 50 2.45 13.37 -10.12
N GLU A 51 1.67 14.11 -10.91
CA GLU A 51 2.18 15.22 -11.73
C GLU A 51 2.39 16.52 -10.93
N VAL A 52 2.16 16.48 -9.60
CA VAL A 52 2.31 17.64 -8.70
C VAL A 52 3.77 17.98 -8.38
N TRP A 53 4.70 17.08 -8.73
CA TRP A 53 6.13 17.24 -8.44
C TRP A 53 6.90 18.04 -9.51
N ASN A 54 6.19 18.49 -10.55
CA ASN A 54 6.76 19.21 -11.69
C ASN A 54 6.36 20.69 -11.66
#